data_AF-A0A164X8N6-F1
#
_entry.id   AF-A0A164X8N6-F1
#
_cell.length_a   1.000
_cell.length_b   1.000
_cell.length_c   1.000
_cell.angle_alpha   90.00
_cell.angle_beta   90.00
_cell.angle_gamma   90.00
#
_symmetry.space_group_name_H-M   'P 1'
#
loop_
_entity.id
_entity.type
_entity.pdbx_description
1 polymer ?
#
loop_
_entity_poly.entity_id
_entity_poly.type
_entity_poly.pdbx_seq_one_letter_code
_entity_poly.pdbx_strand_id
1 'polypeptide(L)'
;MSFLSERFDNLSTSDNKENRSTMSGQKILQPHDENVLPTKQVEKSVQTKVADQNEPLLRPNPSRFVLFPIQYHDIWQMYKKAEASFWTAEEVDLSKDLNDWDKLQPNEKHFISHVLAFFAASDGIVNENLVERFAQEVQVPEARCFYGFQIAMENIHSEMYSLLIETYIKDSAERMKLFNAVETMPCVAKKADWAMRWIGNRDAPYSERIVAFAAVEGIFFSGSFAAIFWLKKRGLMPGLTFSNELISRDEGLHCDFACVMFKHFSQ
;
A
#
# COMPACT_ATOMS: atom_id res chain seq x y z
N MET A 1 -12.11 22.52 24.38
CA MET A 1 -11.11 23.16 23.51
C MET A 1 -10.02 23.81 24.35
N SER A 2 -9.12 23.03 24.94
CA SER A 2 -8.03 23.57 25.79
C SER A 2 -6.87 22.58 26.03
N PHE A 3 -6.63 21.62 25.13
CA PHE A 3 -5.54 20.64 25.30
C PHE A 3 -4.64 20.46 24.06
N LEU A 4 -4.79 21.30 23.04
CA LEU A 4 -4.02 21.21 21.78
C LEU A 4 -3.05 22.37 21.53
N SER A 5 -2.85 23.28 22.51
CA SER A 5 -2.05 24.50 22.30
C SER A 5 -0.59 24.41 22.72
N GLU A 6 -0.13 23.32 23.37
CA GLU A 6 1.20 23.31 24.04
C GLU A 6 2.28 22.45 23.36
N ARG A 7 2.10 22.07 22.08
CA ARG A 7 3.10 21.22 21.38
C ARG A 7 3.72 21.79 20.10
N PHE A 8 3.54 23.08 19.81
CA PHE A 8 4.07 23.69 18.57
C PHE A 8 5.16 24.76 18.75
N ASP A 9 5.63 25.06 19.96
CA ASP A 9 6.53 26.20 20.19
C ASP A 9 8.05 25.91 20.13
N ASN A 10 8.50 24.75 19.66
CA ASN A 10 9.93 24.38 19.70
C ASN A 10 10.62 24.13 18.34
N LEU A 11 10.13 24.72 17.25
CA LEU A 11 10.85 24.73 15.97
C LEU A 11 11.36 26.14 15.62
N SER A 12 12.44 26.54 16.28
CA SER A 12 13.24 27.71 15.91
C SER A 12 14.16 27.37 14.74
N THR A 13 13.97 28.07 13.62
CA THR A 13 14.85 28.06 12.44
C THR A 13 16.04 28.99 12.66
N SER A 14 17.19 28.43 13.04
CA SER A 14 18.50 29.06 12.86
C SER A 14 19.63 28.03 12.96
N ASP A 15 20.65 28.23 12.14
CA ASP A 15 21.99 27.61 12.18
C ASP A 15 22.19 26.32 11.36
N ASN A 16 22.55 26.53 10.08
CA ASN A 16 23.63 25.76 9.46
C ASN A 16 24.30 26.58 8.34
N LYS A 17 25.05 27.61 8.76
CA LYS A 17 26.09 28.25 7.94
C LYS A 17 27.43 27.66 8.38
N GLU A 18 27.85 26.54 7.81
CA GLU A 18 29.26 26.13 7.76
C GLU A 18 29.43 24.87 6.90
N ASN A 19 29.62 25.05 5.59
CA ASN A 19 30.60 24.27 4.85
C ASN A 19 30.89 24.93 3.50
N ARG A 20 31.89 25.83 3.53
CA ARG A 20 32.49 26.44 2.36
C ARG A 20 33.93 25.93 2.30
N SER A 21 34.18 24.89 1.52
CA SER A 21 35.53 24.50 1.11
C SER A 21 35.55 24.31 -0.41
N THR A 22 36.26 25.23 -1.04
CA THR A 22 36.67 25.24 -2.44
C THR A 22 37.81 24.24 -2.65
N MET A 23 37.76 23.42 -3.70
CA MET A 23 38.88 23.23 -4.64
C MET A 23 38.47 22.38 -5.87
N SER A 24 38.56 23.05 -7.02
CA SER A 24 39.25 22.62 -8.24
C SER A 24 38.92 21.24 -8.87
N GLY A 25 38.36 21.28 -10.09
CA GLY A 25 38.42 20.15 -11.00
C GLY A 25 37.23 20.02 -11.97
N GLN A 26 36.97 21.03 -12.79
CA GLN A 26 36.16 20.82 -14.01
C GLN A 26 36.92 19.87 -14.94
N LYS A 27 36.44 18.63 -15.10
CA LYS A 27 36.67 17.85 -16.32
C LYS A 27 35.42 17.93 -17.18
N ILE A 28 35.52 18.77 -18.19
CA ILE A 28 34.64 18.82 -19.35
C ILE A 28 34.72 17.45 -20.03
N LEU A 29 33.64 16.67 -20.00
CA LEU A 29 33.50 15.50 -20.86
C LEU A 29 33.11 16.01 -22.25
N GLN A 30 34.06 15.96 -23.19
CA GLN A 30 33.79 16.11 -24.61
C GLN A 30 33.21 14.80 -25.17
N PRO A 31 32.38 14.87 -26.23
CA PRO A 31 31.70 13.71 -26.78
C PRO A 31 32.64 13.00 -27.76
N HIS A 32 32.95 11.73 -27.51
CA HIS A 32 33.26 10.76 -28.57
C HIS A 32 33.42 9.37 -27.92
N ASP A 33 32.42 8.52 -28.16
CA ASP A 33 32.64 7.19 -28.76
C ASP A 33 31.28 6.68 -29.24
N GLU A 34 31.07 6.78 -30.56
CA GLU A 34 30.01 6.10 -31.28
C GLU A 34 30.26 4.59 -31.21
N ASN A 35 29.18 3.81 -31.02
CA ASN A 35 29.07 2.34 -30.95
C ASN A 35 29.07 1.68 -29.55
N VAL A 36 28.30 2.23 -28.60
CA VAL A 36 27.63 1.35 -27.63
C VAL A 36 26.37 0.80 -28.30
N LEU A 37 26.47 -0.40 -28.87
CA LEU A 37 25.30 -1.21 -29.21
C LEU A 37 24.41 -1.28 -27.96
N PRO A 38 23.11 -0.96 -28.04
CA PRO A 38 22.26 -1.08 -26.88
C PRO A 38 22.29 -2.54 -26.42
N THR A 39 22.58 -2.76 -25.15
CA THR A 39 22.38 -4.08 -24.55
C THR A 39 20.88 -4.39 -24.60
N LYS A 40 20.51 -5.66 -24.84
CA LYS A 40 19.11 -6.12 -24.95
C LYS A 40 18.21 -5.62 -23.80
N GLN A 41 18.76 -5.36 -22.62
CA GLN A 41 18.03 -4.80 -21.48
C GLN A 41 17.66 -3.31 -21.66
N VAL A 42 18.56 -2.50 -22.21
CA VAL A 42 18.32 -1.08 -22.49
C VAL A 42 17.34 -0.92 -23.65
N GLU A 43 17.47 -1.74 -24.70
CA GLU A 43 16.49 -1.79 -25.79
C GLU A 43 15.09 -2.17 -25.29
N LYS A 44 15.00 -3.19 -24.43
CA LYS A 44 13.72 -3.63 -23.87
C LYS A 44 13.08 -2.56 -22.99
N SER A 45 13.83 -1.92 -22.08
CA SER A 45 13.29 -0.89 -21.18
C SER A 45 12.84 0.38 -21.91
N VAL A 46 13.54 0.76 -22.98
CA VAL A 46 13.15 1.88 -23.85
C VAL A 46 11.88 1.55 -24.62
N GLN A 47 11.76 0.33 -25.18
CA GLN A 47 10.54 -0.12 -25.87
C GLN A 47 9.32 -0.17 -24.94
N THR A 48 9.48 -0.70 -23.72
CA THR A 48 8.39 -0.75 -22.72
C THR A 48 7.87 0.65 -22.38
N LYS A 49 8.76 1.63 -22.17
CA LYS A 49 8.37 3.01 -21.86
C LYS A 49 7.62 3.69 -23.00
N VAL A 50 7.96 3.38 -24.25
CA VAL A 50 7.27 3.93 -25.43
C VAL A 50 5.88 3.30 -25.59
N ALA A 51 5.74 2.00 -25.28
CA ALA A 51 4.44 1.33 -25.30
C ALA A 51 3.50 1.91 -24.22
N ASP A 52 3.97 2.07 -22.98
CA ASP A 52 3.18 2.65 -21.89
C ASP A 52 2.71 4.08 -22.21
N GLN A 53 3.51 4.89 -22.94
CA GLN A 53 3.10 6.26 -23.32
C GLN A 53 1.96 6.33 -24.33
N ASN A 54 1.66 5.24 -25.04
CA ASN A 54 0.53 5.17 -25.96
C ASN A 54 -0.75 4.70 -25.25
N GLU A 55 -0.65 4.15 -24.04
CA GLU A 55 -1.80 3.65 -23.31
C GLU A 55 -2.70 4.81 -22.83
N PRO A 56 -4.03 4.75 -23.07
CA PRO A 56 -4.95 5.82 -22.70
C PRO A 56 -4.90 6.23 -21.23
N LEU A 57 -4.61 5.26 -20.34
CA LEU A 57 -4.53 5.48 -18.89
C LEU A 57 -3.26 6.22 -18.45
N LEU A 58 -2.17 6.11 -19.21
CA LEU A 58 -0.82 6.52 -18.80
C LEU A 58 -0.29 7.72 -19.60
N ARG A 59 -0.82 7.94 -20.82
CA ARG A 59 -0.40 9.06 -21.66
C ARG A 59 -0.68 10.42 -21.00
N PRO A 60 0.15 11.46 -21.26
CA PRO A 60 -0.08 12.79 -20.71
C PRO A 60 -1.49 13.31 -20.98
N ASN A 61 -2.17 13.75 -19.92
CA ASN A 61 -3.53 14.29 -19.99
C ASN A 61 -3.53 15.75 -19.50
N PRO A 62 -3.72 16.75 -20.39
CA PRO A 62 -3.74 18.16 -19.99
C PRO A 62 -4.94 18.50 -19.09
N SER A 63 -6.01 17.71 -19.15
CA SER A 63 -7.21 17.86 -18.32
C SER A 63 -7.14 17.05 -17.03
N ARG A 64 -5.99 16.48 -16.66
CA ARG A 64 -5.85 15.60 -15.48
C ARG A 64 -6.25 16.22 -14.13
N PHE A 65 -6.36 17.54 -14.06
CA PHE A 65 -6.69 18.29 -12.85
C PHE A 65 -8.17 18.66 -12.74
N VAL A 66 -8.97 18.39 -13.78
CA VAL A 66 -10.40 18.68 -13.81
C VAL A 66 -11.16 17.37 -13.95
N LEU A 67 -12.05 17.08 -13.01
CA LEU A 67 -12.78 15.81 -12.98
C LEU A 67 -13.88 15.74 -14.04
N PHE A 68 -14.59 16.84 -14.29
CA PHE A 68 -15.70 16.87 -15.23
C PHE A 68 -15.29 17.35 -16.63
N PRO A 69 -15.90 16.80 -17.70
CA PRO A 69 -16.88 15.71 -17.70
C PRO A 69 -16.25 14.32 -17.52
N ILE A 70 -16.94 13.43 -16.78
CA ILE A 70 -16.51 12.02 -16.59
C ILE A 70 -16.37 11.32 -17.94
N GLN A 71 -15.22 10.69 -18.16
CA GLN A 71 -14.89 9.91 -19.35
C GLN A 71 -15.05 8.41 -19.06
N TYR A 72 -14.47 7.93 -17.97
CA TYR A 72 -14.46 6.51 -17.59
C TYR A 72 -15.50 6.23 -16.51
N HIS A 73 -16.73 5.97 -16.95
CA HIS A 73 -17.86 5.80 -16.04
C HIS A 73 -17.73 4.54 -15.17
N ASP A 74 -17.18 3.45 -15.70
CA ASP A 74 -16.90 2.22 -14.97
C ASP A 74 -15.86 2.43 -13.85
N ILE A 75 -14.75 3.13 -14.15
CA ILE A 75 -13.74 3.54 -13.16
C ILE A 75 -14.37 4.45 -12.10
N TRP A 76 -15.18 5.43 -12.53
CA TRP A 76 -15.86 6.34 -11.61
C TRP A 76 -16.84 5.63 -10.67
N GLN A 77 -17.58 4.63 -11.16
CA GLN A 77 -18.47 3.83 -10.33
C GLN A 77 -17.69 3.02 -9.29
N MET A 78 -16.49 2.52 -9.61
CA MET A 78 -15.62 1.86 -8.62
C MET A 78 -15.23 2.83 -7.50
N TYR A 79 -14.88 4.07 -7.85
CA TYR A 79 -14.57 5.10 -6.84
C TYR A 79 -15.79 5.40 -5.96
N LYS A 80 -16.98 5.56 -6.55
CA LYS A 80 -18.20 5.80 -5.77
C LYS A 80 -18.58 4.64 -4.86
N LYS A 81 -18.30 3.40 -5.26
CA LYS A 81 -18.45 2.23 -4.38
C LYS A 81 -17.47 2.27 -3.20
N ALA A 82 -16.21 2.65 -3.45
CA ALA A 82 -15.21 2.79 -2.41
C ALA A 82 -15.61 3.90 -1.42
N GLU A 83 -15.95 5.08 -1.94
CA GLU A 83 -16.40 6.24 -1.15
C GLU A 83 -17.62 5.90 -0.27
N ALA A 84 -18.60 5.17 -0.81
CA ALA A 84 -19.78 4.74 -0.06
C ALA A 84 -19.49 3.68 1.02
N SER A 85 -18.29 3.09 1.00
CA SER A 85 -17.85 2.04 1.93
C SER A 85 -16.95 2.57 3.06
N PHE A 86 -16.74 3.89 3.13
CA PHE A 86 -15.92 4.54 4.17
C PHE A 86 -16.29 4.08 5.59
N TRP A 87 -15.26 3.87 6.42
CA TRP A 87 -15.37 3.56 7.84
C TRP A 87 -14.11 4.04 8.56
N THR A 88 -14.16 4.22 9.88
CA THR A 88 -12.99 4.55 10.70
C THR A 88 -12.70 3.47 11.76
N ALA A 89 -11.47 3.41 12.25
CA ALA A 89 -11.05 2.41 13.23
C ALA A 89 -11.86 2.50 14.55
N GLU A 90 -12.34 3.69 14.92
CA GLU A 90 -13.18 3.92 16.10
C GLU A 90 -14.56 3.25 16.02
N GLU A 91 -15.03 2.87 14.83
CA GLU A 91 -16.28 2.13 14.66
C GLU A 91 -16.15 0.67 15.14
N VAL A 92 -14.93 0.18 15.34
CA VAL A 92 -14.65 -1.21 15.77
C VAL A 92 -14.52 -1.29 17.29
N ASP A 93 -15.53 -1.88 17.95
CA ASP A 93 -15.50 -2.13 19.39
C ASP A 93 -14.62 -3.33 19.75
N LEU A 94 -13.46 -3.06 20.35
CA LEU A 94 -12.51 -4.07 20.85
C LEU A 94 -12.72 -4.46 22.32
N SER A 95 -13.72 -3.89 23.01
CA SER A 95 -13.87 -4.04 24.47
C SER A 95 -14.07 -5.49 24.93
N LYS A 96 -14.64 -6.34 24.07
CA LYS A 96 -14.91 -7.75 24.37
C LYS A 96 -13.79 -8.70 23.95
N ASP A 97 -12.91 -8.27 23.04
CA ASP A 97 -11.92 -9.15 22.41
C ASP A 97 -10.86 -9.63 23.39
N LEU A 98 -10.45 -8.81 24.35
CA LEU A 98 -9.48 -9.21 25.37
C LEU A 98 -9.92 -10.44 26.17
N ASN A 99 -11.21 -10.56 26.47
CA ASN A 99 -11.75 -11.70 27.21
C ASN A 99 -11.71 -12.99 26.39
N ASP A 100 -11.92 -12.90 25.07
CA ASP A 100 -11.84 -14.03 24.17
C ASP A 100 -10.38 -14.39 23.89
N TRP A 101 -9.54 -13.38 23.67
CA TRP A 101 -8.11 -13.52 23.49
C TRP A 101 -7.51 -14.33 24.64
N ASP A 102 -7.79 -13.96 25.89
CA ASP A 102 -7.23 -14.65 27.05
C ASP A 102 -7.61 -16.14 27.12
N LYS A 103 -8.78 -16.54 26.56
CA LYS A 103 -9.26 -17.93 26.49
C LYS A 103 -8.71 -18.73 25.32
N LEU A 104 -8.11 -18.09 24.31
CA LEU A 104 -7.54 -18.78 23.16
C LEU A 104 -6.37 -19.68 23.56
N GLN A 105 -6.24 -20.80 22.86
CA GLN A 105 -5.10 -21.70 23.02
C GLN A 105 -3.81 -21.01 22.58
N PRO A 106 -2.64 -21.38 23.14
CA PRO A 106 -1.36 -20.79 22.77
C PRO A 106 -1.08 -20.82 21.26
N ASN A 107 -1.46 -21.90 20.58
CA ASN A 107 -1.30 -22.03 19.13
C ASN A 107 -2.22 -21.10 18.33
N GLU A 108 -3.42 -20.81 18.85
CA GLU A 108 -4.35 -19.86 18.22
C GLU A 108 -3.86 -18.43 18.38
N LYS A 109 -3.37 -18.07 19.59
CA LYS A 109 -2.72 -16.78 19.84
C LYS A 109 -1.51 -16.57 18.94
N HIS A 110 -0.65 -17.59 18.84
CA HIS A 110 0.52 -17.57 17.96
C HIS A 110 0.13 -17.38 16.50
N PHE A 111 -0.87 -18.13 16.02
CA PHE A 111 -1.34 -18.01 14.64
C PHE A 111 -1.88 -16.60 14.35
N ILE A 112 -2.79 -16.09 15.20
CA ILE A 112 -3.41 -14.78 15.01
C ILE A 112 -2.36 -13.66 15.11
N SER A 113 -1.45 -13.71 16.08
CA SER A 113 -0.41 -12.68 16.22
C SER A 113 0.49 -12.61 14.98
N HIS A 114 0.81 -13.76 14.38
CA HIS A 114 1.62 -13.82 13.17
C HIS A 114 0.86 -13.33 11.93
N VAL A 115 -0.45 -13.58 11.87
CA VAL A 115 -1.32 -13.03 10.83
C VAL A 115 -1.41 -11.51 10.94
N LEU A 116 -1.62 -10.96 12.13
CA LEU A 116 -1.67 -9.51 12.35
C LEU A 116 -0.33 -8.84 12.03
N ALA A 117 0.79 -9.48 12.38
CA ALA A 117 2.12 -8.98 12.07
C ALA A 117 2.39 -8.92 10.55
N PHE A 118 1.89 -9.90 9.79
CA PHE A 118 1.93 -9.86 8.34
C PHE A 118 1.12 -8.68 7.78
N PHE A 119 -0.11 -8.48 8.27
CA PHE A 119 -0.98 -7.40 7.82
C PHE A 119 -0.40 -6.01 8.11
N ALA A 120 0.03 -5.77 9.37
CA ALA A 120 0.58 -4.49 9.79
C ALA A 120 1.81 -4.04 8.96
N ALA A 121 2.58 -5.00 8.44
CA ALA A 121 3.69 -4.72 7.53
C ALA A 121 3.26 -4.54 6.07
N SER A 122 2.21 -5.23 5.62
CA SER A 122 1.85 -5.31 4.20
C SER A 122 1.16 -4.06 3.69
N ASP A 123 0.24 -3.48 4.46
CA ASP A 123 -0.52 -2.29 4.02
C ASP A 123 0.41 -1.09 3.84
N GLY A 124 1.47 -0.97 4.66
CA GLY A 124 2.51 0.02 4.45
C GLY A 124 3.23 -0.13 3.10
N ILE A 125 3.54 -1.37 2.70
CA ILE A 125 4.17 -1.68 1.40
C ILE A 125 3.22 -1.39 0.24
N VAL A 126 1.94 -1.76 0.37
CA VAL A 126 0.88 -1.46 -0.61
C VAL A 126 0.77 0.05 -0.81
N ASN A 127 0.72 0.82 0.28
CA ASN A 127 0.57 2.26 0.26
C ASN A 127 1.79 2.96 -0.40
N GLU A 128 3.00 2.51 -0.12
CA GLU A 128 4.23 3.01 -0.78
C GLU A 128 4.14 2.84 -2.31
N ASN A 129 3.68 1.69 -2.80
CA ASN A 129 3.45 1.48 -4.24
C ASN A 129 2.41 2.43 -4.82
N LEU A 130 1.27 2.60 -4.14
CA LEU A 130 0.19 3.46 -4.60
C LEU A 130 0.65 4.91 -4.73
N VAL A 131 1.33 5.43 -3.71
CA VAL A 131 1.80 6.82 -3.64
C VAL A 131 2.94 7.09 -4.61
N GLU A 132 3.95 6.22 -4.66
CA GLU A 132 5.16 6.47 -5.45
C GLU A 132 5.01 6.07 -6.92
N ARG A 133 4.12 5.14 -7.24
CA ARG A 133 4.02 4.55 -8.58
C ARG A 133 2.65 4.80 -9.19
N PHE A 134 1.63 4.07 -8.77
CA PHE A 134 0.36 4.01 -9.53
C PHE A 134 -0.36 5.35 -9.60
N ALA A 135 -0.44 6.09 -8.49
CA ALA A 135 -1.04 7.42 -8.46
C ALA A 135 -0.21 8.48 -9.19
N GLN A 136 1.07 8.23 -9.50
CA GLN A 136 1.89 9.16 -10.29
C GLN A 136 1.79 8.87 -11.80
N GLU A 137 1.74 7.60 -12.15
CA GLU A 137 1.76 7.12 -13.54
C GLU A 137 0.41 7.29 -14.22
N VAL A 138 -0.69 7.01 -13.53
CA VAL A 138 -2.04 7.12 -14.10
C VAL A 138 -2.47 8.59 -14.23
N GLN A 139 -2.85 8.97 -15.45
CA GLN A 139 -3.21 10.34 -15.82
C GLN A 139 -4.72 10.58 -15.89
N VAL A 140 -5.55 9.54 -15.69
CA VAL A 140 -7.02 9.61 -15.71
C VAL A 140 -7.56 10.09 -14.35
N PRO A 141 -8.28 11.23 -14.26
CA PRO A 141 -8.77 11.78 -13.00
C PRO A 141 -9.60 10.80 -12.16
N GLU A 142 -10.49 10.03 -12.79
CA GLU A 142 -11.40 9.09 -12.11
C GLU A 142 -10.62 7.99 -11.40
N ALA A 143 -9.57 7.47 -12.04
CA ALA A 143 -8.70 6.45 -11.44
C ALA A 143 -7.86 7.03 -10.30
N ARG A 144 -7.43 8.29 -10.43
CA ARG A 144 -6.71 9.01 -9.36
C ARG A 144 -7.61 9.26 -8.16
N CYS A 145 -8.91 9.49 -8.35
CA CYS A 145 -9.88 9.57 -7.26
C CYS A 145 -9.99 8.22 -6.52
N PHE A 146 -10.06 7.10 -7.25
CA PHE A 146 -10.03 5.78 -6.63
C PHE A 146 -8.75 5.58 -5.82
N TYR A 147 -7.57 5.78 -6.41
CA TYR A 147 -6.30 5.58 -5.70
C TYR A 147 -6.13 6.51 -4.50
N GLY A 148 -6.57 7.77 -4.59
CA GLY A 148 -6.55 8.68 -3.45
C GLY A 148 -7.40 8.18 -2.29
N PHE A 149 -8.55 7.56 -2.58
CA PHE A 149 -9.40 6.96 -1.56
C PHE A 149 -8.84 5.63 -1.03
N GLN A 150 -8.31 4.78 -1.90
CA GLN A 150 -7.63 3.55 -1.52
C GLN A 150 -6.47 3.85 -0.55
N ILE A 151 -5.59 4.80 -0.87
CA ILE A 151 -4.51 5.26 0.02
C ILE A 151 -5.04 5.68 1.40
N ALA A 152 -6.18 6.36 1.45
CA ALA A 152 -6.79 6.75 2.71
C ALA A 152 -7.28 5.53 3.52
N MET A 153 -7.90 4.55 2.84
CA MET A 153 -8.35 3.32 3.49
C MET A 153 -7.19 2.43 3.95
N GLU A 154 -6.11 2.30 3.17
CA GLU A 154 -4.90 1.57 3.58
C GLU A 154 -4.28 2.13 4.87
N ASN A 155 -4.34 3.45 5.06
CA ASN A 155 -3.90 4.07 6.32
C ASN A 155 -4.81 3.69 7.50
N ILE A 156 -6.12 3.62 7.28
CA ILE A 156 -7.09 3.18 8.29
C ILE A 156 -6.92 1.69 8.59
N HIS A 157 -6.64 0.85 7.59
CA HIS A 157 -6.31 -0.56 7.78
C HIS A 157 -5.04 -0.73 8.62
N SER A 158 -3.99 0.01 8.29
CA SER A 158 -2.73 0.04 9.05
C SER A 158 -2.94 0.45 10.52
N GLU A 159 -3.78 1.46 10.77
CA GLU A 159 -4.18 1.86 12.12
C GLU A 159 -4.95 0.74 12.83
N MET A 160 -5.94 0.14 12.17
CA MET A 160 -6.76 -0.94 12.73
C MET A 160 -5.90 -2.15 13.13
N TYR A 161 -4.98 -2.59 12.28
CA TYR A 161 -4.05 -3.69 12.62
C TYR A 161 -3.12 -3.33 13.78
N SER A 162 -2.67 -2.08 13.84
CA SER A 162 -1.85 -1.59 14.94
C SER A 162 -2.61 -1.60 16.27
N LEU A 163 -3.87 -1.16 16.27
CA LEU A 163 -4.77 -1.20 17.42
C LEU A 163 -5.06 -2.64 17.88
N LEU A 164 -5.28 -3.57 16.94
CA LEU A 164 -5.47 -4.99 17.26
C LEU A 164 -4.24 -5.58 17.97
N ILE A 165 -3.03 -5.33 17.43
CA ILE A 165 -1.78 -5.79 18.05
C ILE A 165 -1.60 -5.16 19.42
N GLU A 166 -1.80 -3.85 19.56
CA GLU A 166 -1.66 -3.14 20.84
C GLU A 166 -2.68 -3.62 21.88
N THR A 167 -3.89 -3.97 21.45
CA THR A 167 -4.92 -4.51 22.33
C THR A 167 -4.55 -5.91 22.83
N TYR A 168 -4.08 -6.80 21.93
CA TYR A 168 -3.90 -8.22 22.27
C TYR A 168 -2.53 -8.54 22.90
N ILE A 169 -1.49 -7.79 22.54
CA ILE A 169 -0.10 -8.09 22.88
C ILE A 169 0.38 -7.13 23.97
N LYS A 170 0.21 -7.57 25.23
CA LYS A 170 0.58 -6.80 26.42
C LYS A 170 2.09 -6.63 26.58
N ASP A 171 2.87 -7.63 26.17
CA ASP A 171 4.33 -7.57 26.23
C ASP A 171 4.90 -6.62 25.17
N SER A 172 5.66 -5.62 25.60
CA SER A 172 6.18 -4.58 24.70
C SER A 172 7.26 -5.11 23.76
N ALA A 173 8.05 -6.10 24.18
CA ALA A 173 9.09 -6.69 23.36
C ALA A 173 8.48 -7.55 22.24
N GLU A 174 7.48 -8.37 22.56
CA GLU A 174 6.73 -9.14 21.57
C GLU A 174 6.01 -8.22 20.58
N ARG A 175 5.35 -7.17 21.06
CA ARG A 175 4.71 -6.17 20.19
C ARG A 175 5.70 -5.51 19.22
N MET A 176 6.87 -5.09 19.72
CA MET A 176 7.92 -4.52 18.87
C MET A 176 8.42 -5.51 17.83
N LYS A 177 8.54 -6.80 18.19
CA LYS A 177 8.90 -7.84 17.23
C LYS A 177 7.84 -7.96 16.12
N LEU A 178 6.56 -7.98 16.47
CA LEU A 178 5.46 -8.10 15.50
C LEU A 178 5.35 -6.87 14.58
N PHE A 179 5.60 -5.66 15.08
CA PHE A 179 5.64 -4.47 14.23
C PHE A 179 6.84 -4.46 13.26
N ASN A 180 7.94 -5.09 13.64
CA ASN A 180 9.12 -5.27 12.79
C ASN A 180 9.12 -6.64 12.08
N ALA A 181 7.95 -7.17 11.72
CA ALA A 181 7.83 -8.53 11.19
C ALA A 181 8.60 -8.78 9.88
N VAL A 182 8.77 -7.76 9.04
CA VAL A 182 9.59 -7.87 7.82
C VAL A 182 11.02 -8.28 8.15
N GLU A 183 11.59 -7.76 9.24
CA GLU A 183 12.96 -8.06 9.66
C GLU A 183 13.03 -9.29 10.58
N THR A 184 11.99 -9.50 11.40
CA THR A 184 12.02 -10.48 12.49
C THR A 184 11.32 -11.81 12.16
N MET A 185 10.52 -11.87 11.10
CA MET A 185 9.70 -13.03 10.75
C MET A 185 9.96 -13.48 9.30
N PRO A 186 10.73 -14.57 9.08
CA PRO A 186 11.10 -15.03 7.74
C PRO A 186 9.91 -15.35 6.81
N CYS A 187 8.76 -15.74 7.37
CA CYS A 187 7.55 -15.99 6.58
C CYS A 187 6.92 -14.69 6.03
N VAL A 188 7.01 -13.60 6.79
CA VAL A 188 6.54 -12.25 6.39
C VAL A 188 7.56 -11.63 5.43
N ALA A 189 8.85 -11.69 5.77
CA ALA A 189 9.95 -11.20 4.94
C ALA A 189 9.85 -11.68 3.48
N LYS A 190 9.62 -12.99 3.27
CA LYS A 190 9.50 -13.55 1.91
C LYS A 190 8.35 -12.95 1.09
N LYS A 191 7.21 -12.64 1.72
CA LYS A 191 6.08 -12.01 1.04
C LYS A 191 6.37 -10.53 0.77
N ALA A 192 6.92 -9.83 1.77
CA ALA A 192 7.34 -8.43 1.64
C ALA A 192 8.37 -8.25 0.52
N ASP A 193 9.42 -9.07 0.48
CA ASP A 193 10.46 -9.05 -0.56
C ASP A 193 9.88 -9.28 -1.96
N TRP A 194 8.87 -10.13 -2.08
CA TRP A 194 8.19 -10.36 -3.34
C TRP A 194 7.42 -9.11 -3.79
N ALA A 195 6.67 -8.47 -2.89
CA ALA A 195 5.93 -7.25 -3.19
C ALA A 195 6.87 -6.08 -3.53
N MET A 196 7.89 -5.82 -2.70
CA MET A 196 8.88 -4.76 -2.89
C MET A 196 9.62 -4.88 -4.23
N ARG A 197 9.87 -6.11 -4.71
CA ARG A 197 10.47 -6.33 -6.02
C ARG A 197 9.65 -5.67 -7.14
N TRP A 198 8.33 -5.74 -7.10
CA TRP A 198 7.46 -5.17 -8.13
C TRP A 198 7.35 -3.65 -8.03
N ILE A 199 7.38 -3.12 -6.80
CA ILE A 199 7.39 -1.67 -6.53
C ILE A 199 8.66 -1.05 -7.13
N GLY A 200 9.82 -1.63 -6.78
CA GLY A 200 11.13 -1.15 -7.20
C GLY A 200 11.51 -1.45 -8.66
N ASN A 201 10.79 -2.35 -9.34
CA ASN A 201 11.09 -2.70 -10.73
C ASN A 201 10.62 -1.59 -11.69
N ARG A 202 11.56 -0.74 -12.10
CA ARG A 202 11.33 0.37 -13.05
C ARG A 202 11.25 -0.06 -14.51
N ASP A 203 11.65 -1.29 -14.81
CA ASP A 203 11.67 -1.83 -16.18
C ASP A 203 10.40 -2.64 -16.51
N ALA A 204 9.64 -3.05 -15.49
CA ALA A 204 8.37 -3.75 -15.67
C ALA A 204 7.26 -2.78 -16.13
N PRO A 205 6.52 -3.12 -17.21
CA PRO A 205 5.38 -2.31 -17.65
C PRO A 205 4.34 -2.20 -16.53
N TYR A 206 3.52 -1.14 -16.59
CA TYR A 206 2.42 -0.99 -15.64
C TYR A 206 1.49 -2.21 -15.64
N SER A 207 1.21 -2.80 -16.82
CA SER A 207 0.31 -3.96 -16.98
C SER A 207 0.80 -5.21 -16.22
N GLU A 208 2.10 -5.46 -16.13
CA GLU A 208 2.64 -6.53 -15.29
C GLU A 208 2.54 -6.18 -13.80
N ARG A 209 2.86 -4.93 -13.46
CA ARG A 209 2.86 -4.47 -12.06
C ARG A 209 1.45 -4.43 -11.47
N ILE A 210 0.43 -4.04 -12.23
CA ILE A 210 -0.96 -4.02 -11.74
C ILE A 210 -1.50 -5.44 -11.49
N VAL A 211 -1.07 -6.43 -12.27
CA VAL A 211 -1.36 -7.86 -12.01
C VAL A 211 -0.64 -8.35 -10.76
N ALA A 212 0.63 -7.99 -10.60
CA ALA A 212 1.39 -8.33 -9.39
C ALA A 212 0.74 -7.71 -8.14
N PHE A 213 0.27 -6.46 -8.24
CA PHE A 213 -0.43 -5.77 -7.16
C PHE A 213 -1.78 -6.44 -6.83
N ALA A 214 -2.58 -6.81 -7.84
CA ALA A 214 -3.80 -7.60 -7.62
C ALA A 214 -3.52 -8.94 -6.92
N ALA A 215 -2.36 -9.55 -7.15
CA ALA A 215 -1.95 -10.76 -6.43
C ALA A 215 -1.58 -10.48 -4.96
N VAL A 216 -1.06 -9.30 -4.62
CA VAL A 216 -0.84 -8.89 -3.22
C VAL A 216 -2.19 -8.75 -2.52
N GLU A 217 -3.07 -7.90 -3.02
CA GLU A 217 -4.35 -7.59 -2.38
C GLU A 217 -5.33 -8.78 -2.40
N GLY A 218 -5.36 -9.53 -3.50
CA GLY A 218 -6.26 -10.68 -3.64
C GLY A 218 -5.72 -11.98 -3.06
N ILE A 219 -4.49 -12.38 -3.43
CA ILE A 219 -3.98 -13.72 -3.13
C ILE A 219 -3.26 -13.76 -1.79
N PHE A 220 -2.37 -12.80 -1.51
CA PHE A 220 -1.53 -12.87 -0.30
C PHE A 220 -2.33 -12.72 0.99
N PHE A 221 -3.47 -12.01 0.95
CA PHE A 221 -4.37 -11.83 2.08
C PHE A 221 -5.45 -12.94 2.23
N SER A 222 -5.83 -13.60 1.13
CA SER A 222 -6.95 -14.56 1.10
C SER A 222 -6.95 -15.61 2.21
N GLY A 223 -5.81 -16.26 2.45
CA GLY A 223 -5.68 -17.30 3.47
C GLY A 223 -5.85 -16.76 4.90
N SER A 224 -5.35 -15.55 5.16
CA SER A 224 -5.50 -14.88 6.45
C SER A 224 -6.96 -14.49 6.71
N PHE A 225 -7.63 -13.88 5.71
CA PHE A 225 -9.05 -13.53 5.81
C PHE A 225 -9.92 -14.76 6.06
N ALA A 226 -9.70 -15.85 5.32
CA ALA A 226 -10.42 -17.10 5.52
C ALA A 226 -10.24 -17.66 6.94
N ALA A 227 -9.03 -17.58 7.49
CA ALA A 227 -8.74 -18.06 8.83
C ALA A 227 -9.40 -17.20 9.93
N ILE A 228 -9.52 -15.89 9.73
CA ILE A 228 -10.24 -15.02 10.67
C ILE A 228 -11.76 -15.24 10.55
N PHE A 229 -12.30 -15.45 9.35
CA PHE A 229 -13.70 -15.88 9.18
C PHE A 229 -14.00 -17.22 9.86
N TRP A 230 -13.01 -18.12 9.96
CA TRP A 230 -13.14 -19.34 10.75
C TRP A 230 -13.29 -19.06 12.25
N LEU A 231 -12.61 -18.04 12.80
CA LEU A 231 -12.83 -17.59 14.19
C LEU A 231 -14.23 -17.02 14.37
N LYS A 232 -14.72 -16.23 13.40
CA LYS A 232 -16.10 -15.71 13.41
C LYS A 232 -17.12 -16.84 13.51
N LYS A 233 -16.94 -17.92 12.73
CA LYS A 233 -17.81 -19.10 12.79
C LYS A 233 -17.86 -19.76 14.18
N ARG A 234 -16.78 -19.63 14.96
CA ARG A 234 -16.69 -20.13 16.34
C ARG A 234 -17.23 -19.14 17.38
N GLY A 235 -17.63 -17.94 16.97
CA GLY A 235 -18.14 -16.91 17.86
C GLY A 235 -17.08 -16.30 18.77
N LEU A 236 -15.84 -16.16 18.26
CA LEU A 236 -14.70 -15.63 19.01
C LEU A 236 -14.21 -14.32 18.38
N MET A 237 -13.65 -13.44 19.21
CA MET A 237 -12.94 -12.21 18.78
C MET A 237 -13.83 -11.30 17.89
N PRO A 238 -14.96 -10.79 18.42
CA PRO A 238 -15.93 -10.03 17.65
C PRO A 238 -15.36 -8.77 16.99
N GLY A 239 -14.44 -8.07 17.66
CA GLY A 239 -13.75 -6.89 17.13
C GLY A 239 -12.80 -7.24 15.99
N LEU A 240 -11.93 -8.25 16.16
CA LEU A 240 -11.06 -8.77 15.09
C LEU A 240 -11.86 -9.24 13.87
N THR A 241 -12.96 -9.95 14.09
CA THR A 241 -13.74 -10.53 13.00
C THR A 241 -14.58 -9.48 12.28
N PHE A 242 -15.09 -8.48 13.00
CA PHE A 242 -15.78 -7.34 12.40
C PHE A 242 -14.85 -6.45 11.57
N SER A 243 -13.67 -6.08 12.09
CA SER A 243 -12.70 -5.32 11.28
C SER A 243 -12.24 -6.10 10.05
N ASN A 244 -12.05 -7.42 10.17
CA ASN A 244 -11.74 -8.29 9.04
C ASN A 244 -12.84 -8.29 7.96
N GLU A 245 -14.11 -8.16 8.32
CA GLU A 245 -15.19 -8.01 7.32
C GLU A 245 -15.09 -6.71 6.54
N LEU A 246 -14.78 -5.61 7.22
CA LEU A 246 -14.62 -4.30 6.60
C LEU A 246 -13.40 -4.30 5.68
N ILE A 247 -12.25 -4.75 6.18
CA ILE A 247 -10.99 -4.77 5.42
C ILE A 247 -11.09 -5.74 4.24
N SER A 248 -11.59 -6.97 4.43
CA SER A 248 -11.68 -7.93 3.31
C SER A 248 -12.65 -7.50 2.21
N ARG A 249 -13.67 -6.69 2.54
CA ARG A 249 -14.55 -6.05 1.54
C ARG A 249 -13.76 -5.00 0.74
N ASP A 250 -12.98 -4.18 1.43
CA ASP A 250 -12.17 -3.13 0.80
C ASP A 250 -11.10 -3.75 -0.12
N GLU A 251 -10.36 -4.76 0.36
CA GLU A 251 -9.37 -5.49 -0.43
C GLU A 251 -9.96 -6.18 -1.66
N GLY A 252 -11.19 -6.70 -1.53
CA GLY A 252 -11.93 -7.23 -2.68
C GLY A 252 -12.18 -6.15 -3.74
N LEU A 253 -12.55 -4.93 -3.30
CA LEU A 253 -12.78 -3.80 -4.20
C LEU A 253 -11.47 -3.29 -4.82
N HIS A 254 -10.37 -3.27 -4.06
CA HIS A 254 -9.04 -2.89 -4.57
C HIS A 254 -8.55 -3.85 -5.65
N CYS A 255 -8.69 -5.16 -5.40
CA CYS A 255 -8.38 -6.21 -6.38
C CYS A 255 -9.26 -6.10 -7.65
N ASP A 256 -10.58 -5.92 -7.49
CA ASP A 256 -11.49 -5.70 -8.62
C ASP A 256 -11.10 -4.46 -9.43
N PHE A 257 -10.68 -3.39 -8.76
CA PHE A 257 -10.21 -2.17 -9.40
C PHE A 257 -8.94 -2.39 -10.21
N ALA A 258 -7.97 -3.13 -9.67
CA ALA A 258 -6.77 -3.53 -10.41
C ALA A 258 -7.14 -4.31 -11.69
N CYS A 259 -8.14 -5.20 -11.63
CA CYS A 259 -8.66 -5.88 -12.82
C CYS A 259 -9.38 -4.94 -13.80
N VAL A 260 -10.13 -3.95 -13.34
CA VAL A 260 -10.74 -2.91 -14.20
C VAL A 260 -9.65 -2.12 -14.91
N MET A 261 -8.63 -1.66 -14.18
CA MET A 261 -7.49 -0.94 -14.75
C MET A 261 -6.78 -1.77 -15.81
N PHE A 262 -6.54 -3.06 -15.54
CA PHE A 262 -5.91 -3.97 -16.51
C PHE A 262 -6.73 -4.14 -17.80
N LYS A 263 -8.08 -4.16 -17.73
CA LYS A 263 -8.95 -4.28 -18.91
C LYS A 263 -8.88 -3.08 -19.86
N HIS A 264 -8.44 -1.92 -19.36
CA HIS A 264 -8.26 -0.70 -20.15
C HIS A 264 -6.90 -0.60 -20.84
N PHE A 265 -6.02 -1.60 -20.68
CA PHE A 265 -4.81 -1.72 -21.49
C PHE A 265 -5.12 -2.30 -22.86
N SER A 266 -4.47 -1.73 -23.88
CA SER A 266 -4.60 -2.18 -25.26
C SER A 266 -4.04 -3.60 -25.40
N GLN A 267 -4.77 -4.51 -26.07
CA GLN A 267 -4.30 -5.86 -26.39
C GLN A 267 -3.34 -5.87 -27.58
#